data_AF-A0A258ZD75-F1
#
_entry.id   AF-A0A258ZD75-F1
#
_cell.length_a   1.000
_cell.length_b   1.000
_cell.length_c   1.000
_cell.angle_alpha   90.00
_cell.angle_beta   90.00
_cell.angle_gamma   90.00
#
_symmetry.space_group_name_H-M   'P 1'
#
loop_
_entity.id
_entity.type
_entity.pdbx_description
1 polymer ?
#
loop_
_entity_poly.entity_id
_entity_poly.type
_entity_poly.pdbx_seq_one_letter_code
_entity_poly.pdbx_strand_id
1 'polypeptide(L)'
;MTKANVTRTLGPIHFEDLDPHRFEDLIRQLVYDFRQWQTIESTGRGGADDGFDVRAYEVLQTTATAEDDGDSPEDAHHPMEGNLWMIQCKREKELGPKKIESIINDGVNPDAPPYGYILAASTNFSKAAHDKFREELRSRGVMEFYLWGAGELEDMLYQPKNDHILFAFFGISLASRRRSKTTEIRATVNAKNKLLRILGDDPHHQSVLLRDLKDSSYPYEDDYKDFDKRPRWKEYSTVEFHPLGLIVSIGRHYAYIDKTKDEWDFIKAVNNVIPAHNFERRRNLDKEELGISVKGFWELLPRAKKATFIRNGLIRFDSLAFIDDKGDSEYKCPHLFVDFHSNNGPFSRTQEYLELNPHRYESLKGLKRATIFPKTFQKPSFGAVYVDKFLSLDDRTRNTLKYNSDGITLYDSDKKYAFLKPTDVIGVEKTGDKDVEKKLLKITNKRVATGMELLDLCQEDPPLKQQIESQIGRELKLGDKIDVIEALVIYDWQIEQNRPVV
;
A
#
# COMPACT_ATOMS: atom_id res chain seq x y z
N MET A 1 -11.48 18.89 19.46
CA MET A 1 -11.24 17.54 18.90
C MET A 1 -12.57 16.99 18.42
N THR A 2 -12.80 16.95 17.11
CA THR A 2 -13.98 16.33 16.50
C THR A 2 -13.91 14.82 16.74
N LYS A 3 -14.82 14.28 17.55
CA LYS A 3 -14.98 12.83 17.73
C LYS A 3 -15.20 12.21 16.35
N ALA A 4 -14.35 11.27 15.98
CA ALA A 4 -14.58 10.43 14.81
C ALA A 4 -15.85 9.60 15.08
N ASN A 5 -16.96 9.95 14.43
CA ASN A 5 -18.10 9.04 14.34
C ASN A 5 -17.68 7.91 13.41
N VAL A 6 -17.50 6.72 13.98
CA VAL A 6 -17.21 5.50 13.20
C VAL A 6 -18.50 5.11 12.47
N THR A 7 -18.76 5.69 11.30
CA THR A 7 -19.86 5.27 10.41
C THR A 7 -19.34 4.25 9.40
N ARG A 8 -18.93 3.09 9.90
CA ARG A 8 -18.76 1.90 9.06
C ARG A 8 -19.37 0.67 9.72
N THR A 9 -20.56 0.85 10.28
CA THR A 9 -21.54 -0.21 10.47
C THR A 9 -22.26 -0.46 9.15
N LEU A 10 -22.80 -1.65 8.95
CA LEU A 10 -23.78 -1.89 7.89
C LEU A 10 -24.84 -0.79 8.06
N GLY A 11 -25.17 -0.06 6.99
CA GLY A 11 -26.19 1.00 7.08
C GLY A 11 -27.49 0.42 7.66
N PRO A 12 -28.34 1.25 8.27
CA PRO A 12 -29.59 0.77 8.85
C PRO A 12 -30.38 -0.02 7.80
N ILE A 13 -31.01 -1.13 8.21
CA ILE A 13 -31.87 -1.89 7.32
C ILE A 13 -33.11 -1.06 6.98
N HIS A 14 -33.30 -0.81 5.69
CA HIS A 14 -34.45 -0.05 5.16
C HIS A 14 -35.67 -0.97 4.99
N PHE A 15 -36.35 -1.27 6.09
CA PHE A 15 -37.57 -2.11 6.09
C PHE A 15 -38.70 -1.51 5.24
N GLU A 16 -38.71 -0.19 5.05
CA GLU A 16 -39.64 0.55 4.21
C GLU A 16 -39.54 0.19 2.72
N ASP A 17 -38.41 -0.36 2.27
CA ASP A 17 -38.20 -0.77 0.89
C ASP A 17 -38.84 -2.14 0.58
N LEU A 18 -39.25 -2.89 1.62
CA LEU A 18 -40.00 -4.13 1.44
C LEU A 18 -41.46 -3.83 1.10
N ASP A 19 -42.00 -4.62 0.16
CA ASP A 19 -43.43 -4.71 -0.09
C ASP A 19 -44.18 -5.15 1.20
N PRO A 20 -45.41 -4.67 1.49
CA PRO A 20 -46.14 -5.01 2.71
C PRO A 20 -46.21 -6.52 3.00
N HIS A 21 -46.53 -7.35 2.01
CA HIS A 21 -46.61 -8.80 2.19
C HIS A 21 -45.23 -9.44 2.40
N ARG A 22 -44.18 -8.84 1.81
CA ARG A 22 -42.79 -9.26 2.04
C ARG A 22 -42.34 -8.92 3.46
N PHE A 23 -42.81 -7.83 4.04
CA PHE A 23 -42.56 -7.50 5.44
C PHE A 23 -43.27 -8.49 6.38
N GLU A 24 -44.53 -8.84 6.12
CA GLU A 24 -45.23 -9.90 6.87
C GLU A 24 -44.50 -11.25 6.80
N ASP A 25 -44.02 -11.64 5.61
CA ASP A 25 -43.23 -12.86 5.44
C ASP A 25 -41.91 -12.83 6.22
N LEU A 26 -41.24 -11.68 6.25
CA LEU A 26 -40.01 -11.47 7.03
C LEU A 26 -40.29 -11.72 8.52
N ILE A 27 -41.33 -11.09 9.07
CA ILE A 27 -41.71 -11.27 10.47
C ILE A 27 -42.07 -12.73 10.73
N ARG A 28 -42.86 -13.36 9.86
CA ARG A 28 -43.20 -14.78 9.98
C ARG A 28 -41.96 -15.68 9.96
N GLN A 29 -40.96 -15.39 9.12
CA GLN A 29 -39.69 -16.13 9.13
C GLN A 29 -38.93 -15.99 10.45
N LEU A 30 -38.88 -14.79 11.03
CA LEU A 30 -38.28 -14.56 12.34
C LEU A 30 -39.06 -15.27 13.46
N VAL A 31 -40.39 -15.37 13.33
CA VAL A 31 -41.27 -16.03 14.31
C VAL A 31 -40.98 -17.52 14.41
N TYR A 32 -40.66 -18.23 13.32
CA TYR A 32 -40.38 -19.69 13.39
C TYR A 32 -39.33 -20.05 14.44
N ASP A 33 -38.31 -19.20 14.61
CA ASP A 33 -37.22 -19.39 15.57
C ASP A 33 -37.45 -18.69 16.92
N PHE A 34 -38.60 -18.04 17.10
CA PHE A 34 -38.94 -17.34 18.34
C PHE A 34 -39.38 -18.33 19.44
N ARG A 35 -40.21 -19.32 19.11
CA ARG A 35 -40.69 -20.36 20.03
C ARG A 35 -40.92 -21.68 19.30
N GLN A 36 -41.21 -22.74 20.06
CA GLN A 36 -41.59 -24.03 19.50
C GLN A 36 -43.08 -24.04 19.14
N TRP A 37 -43.36 -23.86 17.86
CA TRP A 37 -44.72 -23.80 17.35
C TRP A 37 -45.27 -25.17 16.98
N GLN A 38 -46.54 -25.38 17.26
CA GLN A 38 -47.31 -26.49 16.72
C GLN A 38 -47.75 -26.19 15.30
N THR A 39 -48.31 -24.99 15.08
CA THR A 39 -48.74 -24.48 13.77
C THR A 39 -48.56 -22.97 13.70
N ILE A 40 -48.27 -22.46 12.50
CA ILE A 40 -48.23 -21.03 12.18
C ILE A 40 -49.02 -20.83 10.90
N GLU A 41 -50.03 -19.96 10.96
CA GLU A 41 -50.96 -19.65 9.88
C GLU A 41 -50.75 -18.20 9.41
N SER A 42 -50.58 -17.99 8.11
CA SER A 42 -50.53 -16.66 7.50
C SER A 42 -51.94 -16.20 7.14
N THR A 43 -52.60 -15.47 8.03
CA THR A 43 -53.98 -14.99 7.83
C THR A 43 -54.05 -13.70 7.02
N GLY A 44 -52.98 -12.89 6.99
CA GLY A 44 -52.92 -11.61 6.28
C GLY A 44 -52.93 -11.66 4.74
N ARG A 45 -52.56 -12.80 4.11
CA ARG A 45 -52.53 -12.92 2.64
C ARG A 45 -53.90 -13.11 1.98
N GLY A 46 -54.94 -13.41 2.77
CA GLY A 46 -56.27 -13.78 2.29
C GLY A 46 -57.24 -12.61 2.06
N GLY A 47 -56.88 -11.38 2.46
CA GLY A 47 -57.70 -10.18 2.26
C GLY A 47 -58.93 -10.05 3.17
N ALA A 48 -59.12 -10.96 4.14
CA ALA A 48 -60.10 -10.80 5.22
C ALA A 48 -59.40 -10.17 6.43
N ASP A 49 -59.67 -8.90 6.64
CA ASP A 49 -58.93 -7.97 7.51
C ASP A 49 -59.41 -8.06 8.98
N ASP A 50 -59.49 -9.28 9.55
CA ASP A 50 -59.92 -9.52 10.94
C ASP A 50 -58.88 -9.04 11.99
N GLY A 51 -57.99 -8.11 11.61
CA GLY A 51 -57.11 -7.39 12.54
C GLY A 51 -55.87 -8.14 13.02
N PHE A 52 -55.41 -9.20 12.33
CA PHE A 52 -54.14 -9.89 12.60
C PHE A 52 -53.54 -10.58 11.35
N ASP A 53 -52.21 -10.54 11.23
CA ASP A 53 -51.51 -10.98 10.01
C ASP A 53 -51.00 -12.43 10.11
N VAL A 54 -50.63 -12.86 11.31
CA VAL A 54 -50.17 -14.22 11.60
C VAL A 54 -50.80 -14.72 12.89
N ARG A 55 -51.29 -15.97 12.85
CA ARG A 55 -51.80 -16.70 14.01
C ARG A 55 -50.95 -17.93 14.25
N ALA A 56 -50.52 -18.17 15.48
CA ALA A 56 -49.67 -19.31 15.82
C ALA A 56 -50.14 -20.01 17.09
N TYR A 57 -49.93 -21.32 17.16
CA TYR A 57 -50.24 -22.14 18.34
C TYR A 57 -48.93 -22.68 18.89
N GLU A 58 -48.59 -22.33 20.12
CA GLU A 58 -47.40 -22.82 20.80
C GLU A 58 -47.66 -24.20 21.42
N VAL A 59 -46.67 -25.10 21.36
CA VAL A 59 -46.76 -26.43 21.96
C VAL A 59 -46.77 -26.31 23.49
N LEU A 60 -47.84 -26.77 24.15
CA LEU A 60 -47.86 -26.92 25.60
C LEU A 60 -46.96 -28.08 26.01
N GLN A 61 -45.87 -27.80 26.73
CA GLN A 61 -45.16 -28.86 27.44
C GLN A 61 -46.01 -29.27 28.65
N THR A 62 -46.69 -30.41 28.56
CA THR A 62 -47.35 -31.01 29.72
C THR A 62 -46.27 -31.33 30.75
N THR A 63 -46.18 -30.53 31.82
CA THR A 63 -45.33 -30.87 32.96
C THR A 63 -45.88 -32.14 33.59
N ALA A 64 -45.19 -33.26 33.36
CA ALA A 64 -45.47 -34.52 34.01
C ALA A 64 -45.26 -34.38 35.53
N THR A 65 -46.33 -34.04 36.24
CA THR A 65 -46.41 -34.09 37.70
C THR A 65 -47.83 -34.47 38.08
N ALA A 66 -48.06 -35.77 38.26
CA ALA A 66 -48.76 -36.38 39.39
C ALA A 66 -48.92 -37.88 39.11
N GLU A 67 -48.20 -38.70 39.88
CA GLU A 67 -48.74 -39.98 40.33
C GLU A 67 -49.98 -39.64 41.18
N ASP A 68 -51.19 -40.09 40.82
CA ASP A 68 -52.10 -40.85 41.71
C ASP A 68 -53.38 -41.27 40.97
N ASP A 69 -53.95 -42.36 41.47
CA ASP A 69 -55.11 -43.13 41.04
C ASP A 69 -56.45 -42.36 40.90
N GLY A 70 -57.31 -42.85 39.99
CA GLY A 70 -58.76 -42.88 40.21
C GLY A 70 -59.64 -41.99 39.33
N ASP A 71 -60.38 -42.65 38.42
CA ASP A 71 -61.67 -42.29 37.80
C ASP A 71 -62.07 -40.79 37.70
N SER A 72 -61.91 -40.21 36.51
CA SER A 72 -62.92 -39.43 35.76
C SER A 72 -62.39 -39.10 34.35
N PRO A 73 -63.12 -39.39 33.25
CA PRO A 73 -62.73 -38.93 31.92
C PRO A 73 -63.33 -37.53 31.69
N GLU A 74 -62.71 -36.49 32.26
CA GLU A 74 -63.02 -35.11 31.90
C GLU A 74 -61.77 -34.42 31.33
N ASP A 75 -61.93 -33.93 30.11
CA ASP A 75 -61.06 -33.05 29.33
C ASP A 75 -59.67 -33.57 28.92
N ALA A 76 -59.68 -34.53 27.99
CA ALA A 76 -58.53 -34.72 27.10
C ALA A 76 -58.43 -33.50 26.16
N HIS A 77 -57.53 -32.56 26.48
CA HIS A 77 -57.21 -31.39 25.66
C HIS A 77 -57.07 -31.74 24.18
N HIS A 78 -57.84 -31.09 23.33
CA HIS A 78 -57.80 -31.34 21.89
C HIS A 78 -56.40 -30.99 21.36
N PRO A 79 -55.81 -31.77 20.43
CA PRO A 79 -54.46 -31.51 19.92
C PRO A 79 -54.27 -30.17 19.18
N MET A 80 -55.26 -29.25 19.15
CA MET A 80 -55.12 -27.87 18.66
C MET A 80 -55.30 -26.82 19.78
N GLU A 81 -55.31 -27.21 21.05
CA GLU A 81 -55.42 -26.33 22.22
C GLU A 81 -54.06 -25.86 22.73
N GLY A 82 -53.14 -25.48 21.83
CA GLY A 82 -51.90 -24.80 22.22
C GLY A 82 -52.16 -23.38 22.72
N ASN A 83 -51.17 -22.76 23.37
CA ASN A 83 -51.24 -21.34 23.70
C ASN A 83 -51.38 -20.52 22.40
N LEU A 84 -52.47 -19.76 22.27
CA LEU A 84 -52.75 -18.96 21.08
C LEU A 84 -51.89 -17.68 21.06
N TRP A 85 -51.17 -17.47 19.97
CA TRP A 85 -50.38 -16.28 19.69
C TRP A 85 -50.93 -15.53 18.48
N MET A 86 -51.13 -14.22 18.65
CA MET A 86 -51.52 -13.30 17.59
C MET A 86 -50.39 -12.34 17.26
N ILE A 87 -50.09 -12.18 15.99
CA ILE A 87 -48.96 -11.39 15.51
C ILE A 87 -49.47 -10.41 14.46
N GLN A 88 -49.31 -9.13 14.75
CA GLN A 88 -49.63 -8.03 13.84
C GLN A 88 -48.34 -7.39 13.33
N CYS A 89 -48.25 -7.25 12.03
CA CYS A 89 -47.22 -6.53 11.31
C CYS A 89 -47.76 -5.17 10.87
N LYS A 90 -46.99 -4.09 11.08
CA LYS A 90 -47.32 -2.74 10.58
C LYS A 90 -46.12 -2.11 9.93
N ARG A 91 -46.15 -2.03 8.60
CA ARG A 91 -45.13 -1.35 7.79
C ARG A 91 -45.47 0.12 7.63
N GLU A 92 -45.18 0.92 8.64
CA GLU A 92 -45.44 2.36 8.67
C GLU A 92 -44.21 3.16 9.08
N LYS A 93 -44.16 4.44 8.68
CA LYS A 93 -43.05 5.34 8.99
C LYS A 93 -43.00 5.75 10.47
N GLU A 94 -44.15 5.89 11.11
CA GLU A 94 -44.27 6.26 12.52
C GLU A 94 -45.49 5.58 13.14
N LEU A 95 -45.33 5.03 14.35
CA LEU A 95 -46.42 4.43 15.10
C LEU A 95 -46.50 5.03 16.51
N GLY A 96 -47.47 5.92 16.72
CA GLY A 96 -47.68 6.62 17.99
C GLY A 96 -48.54 5.82 18.99
N PRO A 97 -48.55 6.21 20.29
CA PRO A 97 -49.28 5.50 21.35
C PRO A 97 -50.79 5.34 21.08
N LYS A 98 -51.46 6.36 20.52
CA LYS A 98 -52.89 6.29 20.18
C LYS A 98 -53.18 5.28 19.08
N LYS A 99 -52.26 5.10 18.14
CA LYS A 99 -52.42 4.16 17.03
C LYS A 99 -52.22 2.74 17.50
N ILE A 100 -51.26 2.52 18.41
CA ILE A 100 -51.08 1.25 19.11
C ILE A 100 -52.35 0.84 19.86
N GLU A 101 -52.95 1.77 20.60
CA GLU A 101 -54.22 1.55 21.29
C GLU A 101 -55.33 1.14 20.32
N SER A 102 -55.48 1.84 19.18
CA SER A 102 -56.43 1.44 18.13
C SER A 102 -56.16 0.03 17.61
N ILE A 103 -54.91 -0.30 17.27
CA ILE A 103 -54.54 -1.62 16.74
C ILE A 103 -54.91 -2.73 17.73
N ILE A 104 -54.66 -2.53 19.02
CA ILE A 104 -54.98 -3.52 20.05
C ILE A 104 -56.50 -3.62 20.24
N ASN A 105 -57.22 -2.49 20.19
CA ASN A 105 -58.68 -2.48 20.30
C ASN A 105 -59.34 -3.25 19.16
N ASP A 106 -58.79 -3.13 17.95
CA ASP A 106 -59.31 -3.77 16.74
C ASP A 106 -58.91 -5.25 16.66
N GLY A 107 -57.73 -5.63 17.16
CA GLY A 107 -57.17 -6.97 17.01
C GLY A 107 -57.29 -7.91 18.21
N VAL A 108 -57.59 -7.41 19.42
CA VAL A 108 -57.63 -8.23 20.65
C VAL A 108 -59.02 -8.20 21.29
N ASN A 109 -59.72 -9.34 21.24
CA ASN A 109 -61.01 -9.52 21.90
C ASN A 109 -60.84 -9.65 23.43
N PRO A 110 -61.41 -8.74 24.26
CA PRO A 110 -61.33 -8.83 25.73
C PRO A 110 -62.01 -10.08 26.31
N ASP A 111 -63.02 -10.62 25.65
CA ASP A 111 -63.77 -11.79 26.14
C ASP A 111 -63.04 -13.12 25.88
N ALA A 112 -62.08 -13.10 24.95
CA ALA A 112 -61.26 -14.26 24.58
C ALA A 112 -59.85 -13.80 24.14
N PRO A 113 -59.02 -13.30 25.06
CA PRO A 113 -57.70 -12.78 24.72
C PRO A 113 -56.75 -13.91 24.31
N PRO A 114 -55.82 -13.66 23.36
CA PRO A 114 -54.75 -14.61 23.07
C PRO A 114 -53.81 -14.73 24.28
N TYR A 115 -53.14 -15.88 24.38
CA TYR A 115 -52.07 -16.05 25.37
C TYR A 115 -50.93 -15.08 25.13
N GLY A 116 -50.51 -14.96 23.87
CA GLY A 116 -49.38 -14.13 23.46
C GLY A 116 -49.73 -13.13 22.34
N TYR A 117 -49.15 -11.93 22.40
CA TYR A 117 -49.35 -10.91 21.36
C TYR A 117 -48.03 -10.26 20.90
N ILE A 118 -47.77 -10.25 19.59
CA ILE A 118 -46.59 -9.59 19.01
C ILE A 118 -47.03 -8.48 18.06
N LEU A 119 -46.57 -7.26 18.29
CA LEU A 119 -46.68 -6.17 17.34
C LEU A 119 -45.30 -5.89 16.72
N ALA A 120 -45.13 -6.20 15.45
CA ALA A 120 -43.92 -5.95 14.70
C ALA A 120 -44.09 -4.76 13.75
N ALA A 121 -43.17 -3.79 13.78
CA ALA A 121 -43.24 -2.63 12.92
C ALA A 121 -41.89 -2.25 12.29
N SER A 122 -41.95 -1.65 11.11
CA SER A 122 -40.78 -1.14 10.37
C SER A 122 -40.19 0.15 10.97
N THR A 123 -40.67 0.60 12.13
CA THR A 123 -40.23 1.83 12.81
C THR A 123 -39.85 1.52 14.26
N ASN A 124 -39.04 2.39 14.86
CA ASN A 124 -38.77 2.36 16.30
C ASN A 124 -39.95 2.95 17.08
N PHE A 125 -40.12 2.47 18.31
CA PHE A 125 -41.17 2.92 19.21
C PHE A 125 -40.64 3.89 20.27
N SER A 126 -41.46 4.87 20.64
CA SER A 126 -41.15 5.73 21.79
C SER A 126 -41.41 5.00 23.11
N LYS A 127 -40.80 5.47 24.20
CA LYS A 127 -41.10 4.94 25.55
C LYS A 127 -42.60 4.98 25.88
N ALA A 128 -43.27 6.09 25.54
CA ALA A 128 -44.70 6.24 25.76
C ALA A 128 -45.53 5.19 24.99
N ALA A 129 -45.07 4.79 23.80
CA ALA A 129 -45.69 3.72 23.02
C ALA A 129 -45.53 2.35 23.71
N HIS A 130 -44.35 2.04 24.25
CA HIS A 130 -44.13 0.81 25.03
C HIS A 130 -45.01 0.76 26.29
N ASP A 131 -45.12 1.88 27.03
CA ASP A 131 -45.89 1.92 28.26
C ASP A 131 -47.38 1.74 27.99
N LYS A 132 -47.91 2.41 26.96
CA LYS A 132 -49.31 2.26 26.53
C LYS A 132 -49.62 0.85 26.00
N PHE A 133 -48.74 0.26 25.17
CA PHE A 133 -48.87 -1.12 24.68
C PHE A 133 -49.02 -2.12 25.83
N ARG A 134 -48.17 -1.98 26.85
CA ARG A 134 -48.16 -2.84 28.03
C ARG A 134 -49.42 -2.67 28.90
N GLU A 135 -49.89 -1.44 29.08
CA GLU A 135 -51.09 -1.14 29.86
C GLU A 135 -52.34 -1.76 29.23
N GLU A 136 -52.52 -1.56 27.92
CA GLU A 136 -53.69 -2.06 27.18
C GLU A 136 -53.77 -3.59 27.19
N LEU A 137 -52.70 -4.30 26.83
CA LEU A 137 -52.71 -5.76 26.75
C LEU A 137 -52.89 -6.43 28.11
N ARG A 138 -52.33 -5.84 29.18
CA ARG A 138 -52.55 -6.33 30.55
C ARG A 138 -54.00 -6.15 30.99
N SER A 139 -54.61 -5.01 30.68
CA SER A 139 -56.01 -4.76 31.02
C SER A 139 -56.97 -5.75 30.35
N ARG A 140 -56.57 -6.30 29.21
CA ARG A 140 -57.30 -7.29 28.40
C ARG A 140 -56.96 -8.75 28.73
N GLY A 141 -56.06 -8.99 29.70
CA GLY A 141 -55.73 -10.35 30.14
C GLY A 141 -54.74 -11.13 29.26
N VAL A 142 -53.98 -10.46 28.38
CA VAL A 142 -52.92 -11.12 27.60
C VAL A 142 -51.71 -11.42 28.48
N MET A 143 -51.23 -12.67 28.43
CA MET A 143 -50.20 -13.17 29.35
C MET A 143 -48.78 -12.76 28.92
N GLU A 144 -48.47 -12.91 27.64
CA GLU A 144 -47.17 -12.53 27.07
C GLU A 144 -47.32 -11.53 25.92
N PHE A 145 -46.42 -10.56 25.83
CA PHE A 145 -46.46 -9.64 24.70
C PHE A 145 -45.11 -9.02 24.38
N TYR A 146 -44.88 -8.81 23.08
CA TYR A 146 -43.63 -8.28 22.53
C TYR A 146 -43.91 -7.18 21.51
N LEU A 147 -43.09 -6.14 21.58
CA LEU A 147 -43.12 -5.04 20.64
C LEU A 147 -41.80 -5.05 19.88
N TRP A 148 -41.83 -5.42 18.60
CA TRP A 148 -40.64 -5.52 17.74
C TRP A 148 -40.56 -4.30 16.83
N GLY A 149 -39.71 -3.33 17.18
CA GLY A 149 -39.42 -2.18 16.33
C GLY A 149 -38.30 -2.46 15.34
N ALA A 150 -37.99 -1.46 14.52
CA ALA A 150 -36.92 -1.57 13.51
C ALA A 150 -35.57 -1.98 14.12
N GLY A 151 -35.21 -1.45 15.29
CA GLY A 151 -33.97 -1.79 15.99
C GLY A 151 -33.94 -3.25 16.46
N GLU A 152 -35.02 -3.75 17.08
CA GLU A 152 -35.10 -5.15 17.49
C GLU A 152 -35.07 -6.10 16.30
N LEU A 153 -35.76 -5.76 15.20
CA LEU A 153 -35.76 -6.55 13.98
C LEU A 153 -34.38 -6.58 13.32
N GLU A 154 -33.68 -5.45 13.29
CA GLU A 154 -32.31 -5.35 12.77
C GLU A 154 -31.34 -6.21 13.60
N ASP A 155 -31.42 -6.12 14.93
CA ASP A 155 -30.62 -6.93 15.85
C ASP A 155 -30.89 -8.42 15.68
N MET A 156 -32.16 -8.82 15.50
CA MET A 156 -32.51 -10.21 15.20
C MET A 156 -31.94 -10.67 13.86
N LEU A 157 -32.01 -9.85 12.81
CA LEU A 157 -31.55 -10.22 11.47
C LEU A 157 -30.03 -10.37 11.37
N TYR A 158 -29.26 -9.62 12.16
CA TYR A 158 -27.80 -9.75 12.19
C TYR A 158 -27.29 -10.94 12.99
N GLN A 159 -28.16 -11.72 13.64
CA GLN A 159 -27.75 -12.95 14.29
C GLN A 159 -27.34 -14.00 13.24
N PRO A 160 -26.24 -14.76 13.44
CA PRO A 160 -25.76 -15.73 12.45
C PRO A 160 -26.80 -16.78 12.02
N LYS A 161 -27.74 -17.14 12.90
CA LYS A 161 -28.83 -18.08 12.57
C LYS A 161 -29.79 -17.52 11.50
N ASN A 162 -29.93 -16.20 11.44
CA ASN A 162 -30.83 -15.48 10.54
C ASN A 162 -30.14 -14.98 9.26
N ASP A 163 -28.89 -15.38 8.96
CA ASP A 163 -28.16 -14.98 7.74
C ASP A 163 -28.94 -15.34 6.46
N HIS A 164 -29.67 -16.46 6.50
CA HIS A 164 -30.51 -16.90 5.39
C HIS A 164 -31.71 -15.96 5.15
N ILE A 165 -32.30 -15.42 6.23
CA ILE A 165 -33.39 -14.44 6.18
C ILE A 165 -32.85 -13.10 5.69
N LEU A 166 -31.75 -12.62 6.28
CA LEU A 166 -31.08 -11.38 5.88
C LEU A 166 -30.71 -11.38 4.39
N PHE A 167 -30.23 -12.52 3.87
CA PHE A 167 -29.94 -12.69 2.45
C PHE A 167 -31.20 -12.74 1.58
N ALA A 168 -32.23 -13.48 1.98
CA ALA A 168 -33.45 -13.65 1.19
C ALA A 168 -34.29 -12.37 1.04
N PHE A 169 -34.24 -11.48 2.04
CA PHE A 169 -35.02 -10.23 2.04
C PHE A 169 -34.22 -9.00 1.64
N PHE A 170 -32.93 -8.93 1.98
CA PHE A 170 -32.11 -7.73 1.77
C PHE A 170 -30.86 -7.97 0.90
N GLY A 171 -30.60 -9.21 0.46
CA GLY A 171 -29.43 -9.56 -0.34
C GLY A 171 -28.09 -9.48 0.42
N ILE A 172 -28.13 -9.33 1.74
CA ILE A 172 -26.94 -9.21 2.60
C ILE A 172 -26.62 -10.60 3.17
N SER A 173 -25.39 -11.09 2.99
CA SER A 173 -24.90 -12.29 3.68
C SER A 173 -23.57 -12.04 4.38
N LEU A 174 -23.55 -12.28 5.69
CA LEU A 174 -22.39 -12.25 6.55
C LEU A 174 -21.42 -13.40 6.21
N ALA A 175 -21.95 -14.58 5.90
CA ALA A 175 -21.15 -15.75 5.53
C ALA A 175 -20.44 -15.56 4.17
N SER A 176 -21.14 -15.02 3.17
CA SER A 176 -20.57 -14.70 1.85
C SER A 176 -19.40 -13.73 1.96
N ARG A 177 -19.54 -12.66 2.76
CA ARG A 177 -18.48 -11.68 2.99
C ARG A 177 -17.25 -12.28 3.66
N ARG A 178 -17.43 -13.14 4.67
CA ARG A 178 -16.32 -13.85 5.35
C ARG A 178 -15.59 -14.79 4.39
N ARG A 179 -16.33 -15.52 3.54
CA ARG A 179 -15.75 -16.38 2.49
C ARG A 179 -14.96 -15.56 1.48
N SER A 180 -15.51 -14.46 0.97
CA SER A 180 -14.81 -13.57 0.03
C SER A 180 -13.52 -13.00 0.61
N LYS A 181 -13.53 -12.54 1.87
CA LYS A 181 -12.31 -12.03 2.51
C LYS A 181 -11.24 -13.10 2.72
N THR A 182 -11.67 -14.32 3.05
CA THR A 182 -10.76 -15.46 3.21
C THR A 182 -10.13 -15.84 1.87
N THR A 183 -10.90 -15.83 0.78
CA THR A 183 -10.40 -16.07 -0.58
C THR A 183 -9.38 -14.99 -0.99
N GLU A 184 -9.66 -13.71 -0.73
CA GLU A 184 -8.74 -12.59 -1.00
C GLU A 184 -7.40 -12.74 -0.24
N ILE A 185 -7.47 -13.08 1.06
CA ILE A 185 -6.27 -13.31 1.88
C ILE A 185 -5.47 -14.50 1.36
N ARG A 186 -6.13 -15.61 1.01
CA ARG A 186 -5.46 -16.79 0.44
C ARG A 186 -4.77 -16.46 -0.88
N ALA A 187 -5.43 -15.72 -1.77
CA ALA A 187 -4.84 -15.28 -3.04
C ALA A 187 -3.57 -14.44 -2.79
N THR A 188 -3.66 -13.48 -1.87
CA THR A 188 -2.54 -12.61 -1.48
C THR A 188 -1.35 -13.40 -0.93
N VAL A 189 -1.59 -14.34 -0.01
CA VAL A 189 -0.54 -15.20 0.58
C VAL A 189 0.06 -16.12 -0.47
N ASN A 190 -0.75 -16.68 -1.37
CA ASN A 190 -0.27 -17.52 -2.45
C ASN A 190 0.62 -16.74 -3.43
N ALA A 191 0.24 -15.51 -3.79
CA ALA A 191 1.06 -14.64 -4.64
C ALA A 191 2.41 -14.32 -3.98
N LYS A 192 2.40 -13.95 -2.69
CA LYS A 192 3.62 -13.74 -1.90
C LYS A 192 4.53 -14.97 -1.90
N ASN A 193 3.99 -16.13 -1.53
CA ASN A 193 4.78 -17.37 -1.41
C ASN A 193 5.33 -17.81 -2.77
N LYS A 194 4.55 -17.61 -3.86
CA LYS A 194 5.00 -17.91 -5.21
C LYS A 194 6.17 -16.99 -5.60
N LEU A 195 6.09 -15.69 -5.33
CA LEU A 195 7.20 -14.76 -5.59
C LEU A 195 8.45 -15.07 -4.77
N LEU A 196 8.31 -15.37 -3.47
CA LEU A 196 9.44 -15.78 -2.64
C LEU A 196 10.13 -17.04 -3.17
N ARG A 197 9.35 -18.00 -3.67
CA ARG A 197 9.91 -19.22 -4.27
C ARG A 197 10.66 -18.94 -5.58
N ILE A 198 10.16 -18.01 -6.39
CA ILE A 198 10.74 -17.69 -7.71
C ILE A 198 11.97 -16.80 -7.55
N LEU A 199 11.88 -15.78 -6.69
CA LEU A 199 12.90 -14.74 -6.56
C LEU A 199 13.89 -15.02 -5.40
N GLY A 200 13.62 -16.02 -4.55
CA GLY A 200 14.40 -16.29 -3.35
C GLY A 200 14.13 -15.28 -2.21
N ASP A 201 14.94 -15.35 -1.16
CA ASP A 201 14.81 -14.46 0.00
C ASP A 201 15.34 -13.04 -0.27
N ASP A 202 16.31 -12.93 -1.18
CA ASP A 202 16.86 -11.66 -1.65
C ASP A 202 16.58 -11.46 -3.14
N PRO A 203 15.51 -10.74 -3.50
CA PRO A 203 15.15 -10.51 -4.89
C PRO A 203 16.02 -9.42 -5.53
N HIS A 204 17.01 -8.84 -4.85
CA HIS A 204 17.74 -7.67 -5.36
C HIS A 204 18.35 -7.92 -6.75
N HIS A 205 18.15 -6.98 -7.68
CA HIS A 205 18.59 -7.01 -9.08
C HIS A 205 17.96 -8.08 -9.99
N GLN A 206 17.03 -8.91 -9.50
CA GLN A 206 16.30 -9.81 -10.38
C GLN A 206 15.34 -9.02 -11.27
N SER A 207 14.99 -9.57 -12.43
CA SER A 207 14.08 -8.89 -13.37
C SER A 207 12.70 -9.52 -13.31
N VAL A 208 11.67 -8.67 -13.41
CA VAL A 208 10.28 -9.08 -13.54
C VAL A 208 9.61 -8.24 -14.62
N LEU A 209 8.78 -8.88 -15.43
CA LEU A 209 7.98 -8.18 -16.44
C LEU A 209 6.59 -7.89 -15.84
N LEU A 210 6.24 -6.62 -15.69
CA LEU A 210 4.87 -6.26 -15.30
C LEU A 210 4.02 -6.12 -16.56
N ARG A 211 2.82 -6.71 -16.55
CA ARG A 211 1.89 -6.67 -17.68
C ARG A 211 0.50 -6.24 -17.22
N ASP A 212 -0.10 -5.32 -17.96
CA ASP A 212 -1.48 -4.89 -17.77
C ASP A 212 -2.43 -6.03 -18.15
N LEU A 213 -3.47 -6.26 -17.35
CA LEU A 213 -4.49 -7.27 -17.66
C LEU A 213 -5.29 -6.97 -18.93
N LYS A 214 -5.30 -5.70 -19.34
CA LYS A 214 -6.01 -5.21 -20.53
C LYS A 214 -5.13 -5.18 -21.78
N ASP A 215 -3.87 -5.56 -21.66
CA ASP A 215 -2.94 -5.64 -22.78
C ASP A 215 -3.30 -6.80 -23.73
N SER A 216 -3.35 -6.51 -25.03
CA SER A 216 -3.58 -7.50 -26.09
C SER A 216 -2.51 -7.53 -27.16
N SER A 217 -1.55 -6.60 -27.13
CA SER A 217 -0.59 -6.38 -28.23
C SER A 217 0.86 -6.68 -27.86
N TYR A 218 1.14 -7.15 -26.64
CA TYR A 218 2.45 -7.71 -26.34
C TYR A 218 2.85 -8.84 -27.33
N PRO A 219 4.10 -8.89 -27.79
CA PRO A 219 5.26 -8.09 -27.35
C PRO A 219 5.53 -6.82 -28.19
N TYR A 220 4.56 -6.33 -28.97
CA TYR A 220 4.76 -5.26 -29.95
C TYR A 220 4.49 -3.87 -29.34
N GLU A 221 5.57 -3.12 -29.05
CA GLU A 221 5.48 -1.75 -28.51
C GLU A 221 4.85 -0.77 -29.51
N ASP A 222 5.16 -0.94 -30.81
CA ASP A 222 4.77 -0.03 -31.90
C ASP A 222 3.25 0.01 -32.15
N ASP A 223 2.51 -1.00 -31.66
CA ASP A 223 1.05 -1.02 -31.71
C ASP A 223 0.43 0.06 -30.79
N TYR A 224 1.22 0.63 -29.89
CA TYR A 224 0.80 1.66 -28.94
C TYR A 224 1.49 2.99 -29.21
N LYS A 225 0.73 3.98 -29.70
CA LYS A 225 1.25 5.35 -29.98
C LYS A 225 1.84 6.07 -28.77
N ASP A 226 1.44 5.70 -27.57
CA ASP A 226 1.86 6.33 -26.31
C ASP A 226 2.67 5.39 -25.39
N PHE A 227 3.23 4.29 -25.92
CA PHE A 227 3.96 3.28 -25.13
C PHE A 227 5.05 3.89 -24.24
N ASP A 228 5.85 4.82 -24.78
CA ASP A 228 6.92 5.50 -24.04
C ASP A 228 6.44 6.24 -22.78
N LYS A 229 5.21 6.75 -22.81
CA LYS A 229 4.62 7.52 -21.71
C LYS A 229 3.78 6.64 -20.81
N ARG A 230 3.12 5.63 -21.40
CA ARG A 230 2.16 4.73 -20.76
C ARG A 230 2.38 3.31 -21.28
N PRO A 231 3.44 2.64 -20.82
CA PRO A 231 3.68 1.27 -21.23
C PRO A 231 2.58 0.37 -20.66
N ARG A 232 2.10 -0.59 -21.47
CA ARG A 232 1.12 -1.62 -21.03
C ARG A 232 1.83 -2.83 -20.44
N TRP A 233 3.12 -2.92 -20.68
CA TRP A 233 4.01 -3.87 -20.07
C TRP A 233 5.40 -3.26 -20.00
N LYS A 234 6.18 -3.60 -18.97
CA LYS A 234 7.56 -3.11 -18.82
C LYS A 234 8.34 -3.99 -17.86
N GLU A 235 9.60 -4.23 -18.19
CA GLU A 235 10.56 -4.93 -17.33
C GLU A 235 11.06 -3.98 -16.24
N TYR A 236 11.10 -4.48 -15.01
CA TYR A 236 11.65 -3.77 -13.86
C TYR A 236 12.60 -4.66 -13.08
N SER A 237 13.62 -4.05 -12.49
CA SER A 237 14.53 -4.73 -11.57
C SER A 237 13.95 -4.69 -10.16
N THR A 238 13.89 -5.82 -9.49
CA THR A 238 13.43 -5.95 -8.10
C THR A 238 14.45 -5.40 -7.12
N VAL A 239 13.96 -4.78 -6.05
CA VAL A 239 14.77 -4.18 -4.99
C VAL A 239 14.69 -5.05 -3.75
N GLU A 240 13.48 -5.22 -3.19
CA GLU A 240 13.27 -5.97 -1.96
C GLU A 240 11.81 -6.41 -1.81
N PHE A 241 11.56 -7.30 -0.85
CA PHE A 241 10.21 -7.62 -0.39
C PHE A 241 9.76 -6.66 0.71
N HIS A 242 8.59 -6.06 0.49
CA HIS A 242 7.86 -5.29 1.50
C HIS A 242 6.74 -6.16 2.10
N PRO A 243 6.32 -5.96 3.37
CA PRO A 243 5.24 -6.76 3.97
C PRO A 243 3.93 -6.80 3.16
N LEU A 244 3.69 -5.77 2.35
CA LEU A 244 2.49 -5.65 1.50
C LEU A 244 2.71 -6.06 0.04
N GLY A 245 3.95 -6.27 -0.41
CA GLY A 245 4.22 -6.41 -1.84
C GLY A 245 5.69 -6.51 -2.23
N LEU A 246 5.94 -6.37 -3.53
CA LEU A 246 7.28 -6.35 -4.13
C LEU A 246 7.67 -4.91 -4.46
N ILE A 247 8.87 -4.49 -4.06
CA ILE A 247 9.44 -3.20 -4.45
C ILE A 247 10.29 -3.40 -5.69
N VAL A 248 10.03 -2.58 -6.71
CA VAL A 248 10.79 -2.56 -7.96
C VAL A 248 11.38 -1.18 -8.22
N SER A 249 12.49 -1.13 -8.94
CA SER A 249 13.15 0.10 -9.32
C SER A 249 12.52 0.69 -10.58
N ILE A 250 11.90 1.86 -10.44
CA ILE A 250 11.30 2.60 -11.56
C ILE A 250 12.37 3.43 -12.27
N GLY A 251 13.26 4.06 -11.50
CA GLY A 251 14.31 4.91 -12.04
C GLY A 251 15.43 5.17 -11.05
N ARG A 252 16.65 5.23 -11.58
CA ARG A 252 17.89 5.52 -10.87
C ARG A 252 18.61 6.57 -11.69
N HIS A 253 18.76 7.78 -11.17
CA HIS A 253 19.22 8.94 -11.94
C HIS A 253 20.40 9.62 -11.25
N TYR A 254 21.32 10.19 -12.02
CA TYR A 254 22.35 11.05 -11.46
C TYR A 254 21.72 12.30 -10.81
N ALA A 255 22.17 12.62 -9.61
CA ALA A 255 21.60 13.70 -8.81
C ALA A 255 22.68 14.53 -8.10
N TYR A 256 22.25 15.70 -7.64
CA TYR A 256 23.03 16.66 -6.88
C TYR A 256 22.26 17.03 -5.61
N ILE A 257 22.99 17.26 -4.53
CA ILE A 257 22.46 17.77 -3.26
C ILE A 257 23.40 18.80 -2.65
N ASP A 258 22.83 19.86 -2.09
CA ASP A 258 23.52 20.84 -1.27
C ASP A 258 22.75 21.08 0.03
N LYS A 259 23.19 20.41 1.10
CA LYS A 259 22.56 20.51 2.41
C LYS A 259 22.70 21.89 3.06
N THR A 260 23.70 22.68 2.66
CA THR A 260 23.89 24.02 3.23
C THR A 260 22.87 25.02 2.69
N LYS A 261 22.34 24.75 1.50
CA LYS A 261 21.34 25.59 0.82
C LYS A 261 19.96 24.95 0.79
N ASP A 262 19.82 23.74 1.33
CA ASP A 262 18.64 22.88 1.19
C ASP A 262 18.22 22.71 -0.29
N GLU A 263 19.18 22.56 -1.19
CA GLU A 263 18.95 22.46 -2.63
C GLU A 263 19.25 21.06 -3.17
N TRP A 264 18.50 20.62 -4.18
CA TRP A 264 18.77 19.37 -4.91
C TRP A 264 18.38 19.46 -6.38
N ASP A 265 18.92 18.58 -7.20
CA ASP A 265 18.48 18.40 -8.58
C ASP A 265 18.81 17.00 -9.10
N PHE A 266 18.19 16.59 -10.21
CA PHE A 266 18.50 15.35 -10.90
C PHE A 266 18.15 15.43 -12.39
N ILE A 267 18.80 14.59 -13.19
CA ILE A 267 18.60 14.53 -14.63
C ILE A 267 17.81 13.28 -15.04
N LYS A 268 16.64 13.49 -15.64
CA LYS A 268 15.76 12.39 -16.13
C LYS A 268 16.26 11.71 -17.40
N ALA A 269 17.15 12.37 -18.14
CA ALA A 269 17.56 11.95 -19.48
C ALA A 269 18.28 10.60 -19.51
N VAL A 270 18.92 10.22 -18.40
CA VAL A 270 19.66 8.95 -18.26
C VAL A 270 19.09 8.21 -17.07
N ASN A 271 18.59 7.01 -17.31
CA ASN A 271 18.11 6.09 -16.27
C ASN A 271 19.13 4.95 -16.14
N ASN A 272 19.82 4.91 -15.01
CA ASN A 272 20.86 3.96 -14.66
C ASN A 272 20.31 2.66 -14.04
N VAL A 273 19.00 2.41 -14.13
CA VAL A 273 18.46 1.09 -13.80
C VAL A 273 19.00 0.12 -14.85
N ILE A 274 19.76 -0.89 -14.40
CA ILE A 274 20.26 -1.97 -15.25
C ILE A 274 19.15 -3.01 -15.36
N PRO A 275 18.47 -3.16 -16.51
CA PRO A 275 17.53 -4.25 -16.71
C PRO A 275 18.34 -5.50 -17.08
N ALA A 276 18.07 -6.65 -16.47
CA ALA A 276 18.90 -7.84 -16.70
C ALA A 276 18.81 -8.36 -18.14
N HIS A 277 17.70 -8.09 -18.85
CA HIS A 277 17.48 -8.60 -20.20
C HIS A 277 17.80 -7.62 -21.34
N ASN A 278 18.04 -6.34 -21.05
CA ASN A 278 18.13 -5.28 -22.09
C ASN A 278 19.50 -5.11 -22.77
N PHE A 279 20.49 -5.97 -22.52
CA PHE A 279 21.80 -5.85 -23.16
C PHE A 279 21.76 -6.08 -24.68
N GLU A 280 20.73 -6.76 -25.21
CA GLU A 280 20.69 -7.18 -26.62
C GLU A 280 19.69 -6.42 -27.51
N ARG A 281 18.65 -5.79 -26.95
CA ARG A 281 17.45 -5.42 -27.75
C ARG A 281 17.53 -4.14 -28.60
N ARG A 282 18.58 -3.33 -28.47
CA ARG A 282 19.05 -2.27 -29.41
C ARG A 282 20.02 -1.37 -28.65
N ARG A 283 21.34 -1.49 -28.91
CA ARG A 283 22.29 -0.45 -28.50
C ARG A 283 21.90 0.85 -29.21
N ASN A 284 21.22 1.72 -28.48
CA ASN A 284 20.95 3.06 -28.96
C ASN A 284 22.21 3.88 -28.63
N LEU A 285 23.11 3.98 -29.61
CA LEU A 285 24.39 4.67 -29.49
C LEU A 285 24.21 6.11 -28.97
N ASP A 286 23.14 6.80 -29.38
CA ASP A 286 22.85 8.17 -28.92
C ASP A 286 22.52 8.21 -27.42
N LYS A 287 21.79 7.21 -26.90
CA LYS A 287 21.52 7.09 -25.45
C LYS A 287 22.78 6.74 -24.66
N GLU A 288 23.63 5.88 -25.20
CA GLU A 288 24.93 5.55 -24.59
C GLU A 288 25.83 6.77 -24.52
N GLU A 289 25.95 7.53 -25.61
CA GLU A 289 26.74 8.75 -25.69
C GLU A 289 26.22 9.86 -24.75
N LEU A 290 24.89 10.01 -24.67
CA LEU A 290 24.27 10.90 -23.69
C LEU A 290 24.56 10.43 -22.26
N GLY A 291 24.48 9.13 -21.99
CA GLY A 291 24.85 8.51 -20.71
C GLY A 291 26.27 8.86 -20.29
N ILE A 292 27.21 8.68 -21.21
CA ILE A 292 28.63 9.03 -21.05
C ILE A 292 28.80 10.54 -20.75
N SER A 293 28.11 11.40 -21.50
CA SER A 293 28.20 12.86 -21.35
C SER A 293 27.63 13.36 -20.01
N VAL A 294 26.48 12.80 -19.60
CA VAL A 294 25.86 13.10 -18.30
C VAL A 294 26.75 12.62 -17.15
N LYS A 295 27.28 11.39 -17.23
CA LYS A 295 28.21 10.86 -16.24
C LYS A 295 29.46 11.72 -16.14
N GLY A 296 30.04 12.11 -17.28
CA GLY A 296 31.21 13.00 -17.32
C GLY A 296 30.96 14.34 -16.64
N PHE A 297 29.79 14.97 -16.85
CA PHE A 297 29.42 16.18 -16.10
C PHE A 297 29.24 15.91 -14.60
N TRP A 298 28.52 14.83 -14.25
CA TRP A 298 28.26 14.46 -12.87
C TRP A 298 29.55 14.16 -12.09
N GLU A 299 30.55 13.56 -12.74
CA GLU A 299 31.88 13.35 -12.18
C GLU A 299 32.56 14.68 -11.78
N LEU A 300 32.32 15.77 -12.50
CA LEU A 300 32.94 17.08 -12.22
C LEU A 300 32.32 17.83 -11.04
N LEU A 301 31.16 17.39 -10.56
CA LEU A 301 30.56 17.94 -9.34
C LEU A 301 31.41 17.61 -8.11
N PRO A 302 31.39 18.45 -7.06
CA PRO A 302 32.05 18.11 -5.80
C PRO A 302 31.50 16.80 -5.22
N ARG A 303 32.36 15.90 -4.75
CA ARG A 303 32.02 14.56 -4.26
C ARG A 303 30.96 14.62 -3.15
N ALA A 304 31.11 15.54 -2.21
CA ALA A 304 30.17 15.75 -1.10
C ALA A 304 28.75 16.14 -1.55
N LYS A 305 28.60 16.58 -2.80
CA LYS A 305 27.32 17.02 -3.39
C LYS A 305 26.75 16.04 -4.41
N LYS A 306 27.45 14.94 -4.69
CA LYS A 306 26.96 13.88 -5.58
C LYS A 306 25.93 13.03 -4.85
N ALA A 307 24.85 12.72 -5.55
CA ALA A 307 23.84 11.79 -5.09
C ALA A 307 23.31 10.97 -6.27
N THR A 308 22.57 9.91 -5.96
CA THR A 308 21.74 9.19 -6.93
C THR A 308 20.29 9.36 -6.53
N PHE A 309 19.46 9.86 -7.42
CA PHE A 309 18.01 9.94 -7.21
C PHE A 309 17.39 8.57 -7.50
N ILE A 310 16.72 8.01 -6.51
CA ILE A 310 16.05 6.71 -6.58
C ILE A 310 14.55 6.92 -6.58
N ARG A 311 13.87 6.25 -7.52
CA ARG A 311 12.41 6.13 -7.57
C ARG A 311 12.03 4.67 -7.61
N ASN A 312 11.36 4.21 -6.56
CA ASN A 312 10.90 2.83 -6.42
C ASN A 312 9.37 2.77 -6.42
N GLY A 313 8.82 1.64 -6.88
CA GLY A 313 7.39 1.37 -6.94
C GLY A 313 7.01 0.14 -6.13
N LEU A 314 5.90 0.22 -5.40
CA LEU A 314 5.33 -0.91 -4.67
C LEU A 314 4.19 -1.56 -5.46
N ILE A 315 4.38 -2.83 -5.80
CA ILE A 315 3.35 -3.70 -6.38
C ILE A 315 2.78 -4.56 -5.25
N ARG A 316 1.49 -4.44 -4.95
CA ARG A 316 0.90 -5.17 -3.82
C ARG A 316 0.61 -6.61 -4.19
N PHE A 317 0.74 -7.51 -3.24
CA PHE A 317 0.40 -8.92 -3.47
C PHE A 317 -1.09 -9.13 -3.79
N ASP A 318 -1.97 -8.28 -3.24
CA ASP A 318 -3.41 -8.33 -3.49
C ASP A 318 -3.81 -7.74 -4.86
N SER A 319 -2.92 -7.03 -5.54
CA SER A 319 -3.12 -6.52 -6.90
C SER A 319 -2.63 -7.49 -8.00
N LEU A 320 -1.94 -8.58 -7.63
CA LEU A 320 -1.46 -9.59 -8.57
C LEU A 320 -2.60 -10.54 -8.94
N ALA A 321 -3.03 -10.51 -10.19
CA ALA A 321 -4.05 -11.42 -10.70
C ALA A 321 -3.45 -12.77 -11.12
N PHE A 322 -2.26 -12.75 -11.72
CA PHE A 322 -1.56 -13.96 -12.15
C PHE A 322 -0.04 -13.77 -12.16
N ILE A 323 0.68 -14.87 -11.99
CA ILE A 323 2.14 -14.92 -12.01
C ILE A 323 2.54 -16.07 -12.93
N ASP A 324 3.23 -15.75 -14.03
CA ASP A 324 4.00 -16.72 -14.81
C ASP A 324 5.42 -16.76 -14.23
N ASP A 325 5.88 -17.94 -13.81
CA ASP A 325 7.20 -18.09 -13.19
C ASP A 325 8.34 -18.26 -14.20
N LYS A 326 8.04 -18.55 -15.47
CA LYS A 326 9.03 -18.80 -16.51
C LYS A 326 9.16 -17.64 -17.49
N GLY A 327 8.06 -16.92 -17.73
CA GLY A 327 7.98 -15.94 -18.80
C GLY A 327 7.96 -16.62 -20.17
N ASP A 328 8.60 -16.00 -21.16
CA ASP A 328 8.59 -16.50 -22.55
C ASP A 328 9.95 -16.33 -23.26
N SER A 329 9.94 -16.52 -24.59
CA SER A 329 11.13 -16.38 -25.42
C SER A 329 11.67 -14.96 -25.50
N GLU A 330 10.82 -13.95 -25.31
CA GLU A 330 11.16 -12.54 -25.40
C GLU A 330 11.61 -11.94 -24.07
N TYR A 331 11.02 -12.42 -22.96
CA TYR A 331 11.37 -12.06 -21.61
C TYR A 331 11.46 -13.32 -20.74
N LYS A 332 12.70 -13.79 -20.58
CA LYS A 332 13.05 -14.97 -19.76
C LYS A 332 13.11 -14.64 -18.26
N CYS A 333 12.05 -14.02 -17.77
CA CYS A 333 11.89 -13.64 -16.38
C CYS A 333 10.40 -13.77 -15.99
N PRO A 334 10.07 -13.76 -14.69
CA PRO A 334 8.68 -13.91 -14.26
C PRO A 334 7.78 -12.79 -14.78
N HIS A 335 6.61 -13.13 -15.31
CA HIS A 335 5.60 -12.15 -15.73
C HIS A 335 4.55 -11.99 -14.64
N LEU A 336 4.34 -10.74 -14.21
CA LEU A 336 3.37 -10.38 -13.18
C LEU A 336 2.21 -9.62 -13.84
N PHE A 337 1.03 -10.22 -13.80
CA PHE A 337 -0.18 -9.63 -14.37
C PHE A 337 -0.90 -8.82 -13.31
N VAL A 338 -1.04 -7.52 -13.56
CA VAL A 338 -1.61 -6.52 -12.65
C VAL A 338 -2.45 -5.53 -13.45
N ASP A 339 -3.46 -4.91 -12.84
CA ASP A 339 -4.16 -3.81 -13.49
C ASP A 339 -3.30 -2.53 -13.50
N PHE A 340 -3.16 -1.90 -14.66
CA PHE A 340 -2.49 -0.60 -14.73
C PHE A 340 -3.51 0.52 -14.54
N HIS A 341 -3.26 1.39 -13.56
CA HIS A 341 -4.07 2.59 -13.33
C HIS A 341 -3.54 3.77 -14.15
N SER A 342 -4.44 4.59 -14.68
CA SER A 342 -4.13 5.67 -15.65
C SER A 342 -3.07 6.68 -15.21
N ASN A 343 -2.90 6.88 -13.89
CA ASN A 343 -2.00 7.89 -13.32
C ASN A 343 -0.73 7.29 -12.71
N ASN A 344 -0.77 6.04 -12.22
CA ASN A 344 0.32 5.43 -11.44
C ASN A 344 0.89 4.16 -12.08
N GLY A 345 0.33 3.73 -13.22
CA GLY A 345 0.68 2.45 -13.84
C GLY A 345 0.37 1.28 -12.89
N PRO A 346 1.28 0.30 -12.76
CA PRO A 346 1.08 -0.88 -11.91
C PRO A 346 1.32 -0.63 -10.42
N PHE A 347 1.64 0.61 -10.01
CA PHE A 347 2.15 0.89 -8.67
C PHE A 347 1.05 1.41 -7.74
N SER A 348 0.95 0.78 -6.56
CA SER A 348 0.08 1.26 -5.48
C SER A 348 0.64 2.51 -4.81
N ARG A 349 1.97 2.60 -4.70
CA ARG A 349 2.73 3.71 -4.12
C ARG A 349 4.08 3.82 -4.79
N THR A 350 4.64 5.03 -4.79
CA THR A 350 6.01 5.28 -5.22
C THR A 350 6.78 5.97 -4.11
N GLN A 351 8.05 5.65 -3.97
CA GLN A 351 8.97 6.26 -3.00
C GLN A 351 10.13 6.91 -3.75
N GLU A 352 10.48 8.13 -3.34
CA GLU A 352 11.53 8.93 -3.95
C GLU A 352 12.49 9.43 -2.86
N TYR A 353 13.80 9.25 -3.08
CA TYR A 353 14.84 9.66 -2.15
C TYR A 353 16.19 9.84 -2.87
N LEU A 354 17.15 10.45 -2.19
CA LEU A 354 18.52 10.60 -2.66
C LEU A 354 19.41 9.60 -1.92
N GLU A 355 20.09 8.74 -2.65
CA GLU A 355 21.14 7.86 -2.14
C GLU A 355 22.48 8.60 -2.24
N LEU A 356 23.11 8.85 -1.09
CA LEU A 356 24.43 9.49 -1.02
C LEU A 356 25.55 8.47 -1.12
N ASN A 357 25.32 7.30 -0.51
CA ASN A 357 26.18 6.12 -0.58
C ASN A 357 25.30 4.88 -0.28
N PRO A 358 25.81 3.64 -0.41
CA PRO A 358 25.01 2.42 -0.23
C PRO A 358 24.33 2.24 1.14
N HIS A 359 24.65 3.08 2.13
CA HIS A 359 24.11 2.98 3.49
C HIS A 359 23.45 4.28 3.98
N ARG A 360 23.47 5.35 3.18
CA ARG A 360 22.98 6.68 3.58
C ARG A 360 22.04 7.22 2.53
N TYR A 361 20.81 7.49 2.97
CA TYR A 361 19.73 8.01 2.16
C TYR A 361 19.20 9.31 2.75
N GLU A 362 18.72 10.20 1.90
CA GLU A 362 18.13 11.48 2.27
C GLU A 362 16.73 11.63 1.68
N SER A 363 15.81 12.12 2.50
CA SER A 363 14.47 12.47 2.05
C SER A 363 14.50 13.76 1.24
N LEU A 364 13.61 13.87 0.24
CA LEU A 364 13.40 15.11 -0.50
C LEU A 364 12.59 16.16 0.28
N LYS A 365 12.01 15.76 1.43
CA LYS A 365 11.14 16.63 2.22
C LYS A 365 11.94 17.80 2.79
N GLY A 366 11.52 19.02 2.46
CA GLY A 366 12.17 20.26 2.92
C GLY A 366 13.26 20.77 1.96
N LEU A 367 13.71 19.95 1.00
CA LEU A 367 14.67 20.37 0.00
C LEU A 367 13.98 21.05 -1.20
N LYS A 368 14.57 22.14 -1.68
CA LYS A 368 14.12 22.91 -2.84
C LYS A 368 14.83 22.41 -4.09
N ARG A 369 14.09 22.26 -5.18
CA ARG A 369 14.70 21.86 -6.45
C ARG A 369 15.40 23.06 -7.11
N ALA A 370 16.70 22.95 -7.34
CA ALA A 370 17.51 23.88 -8.13
C ALA A 370 17.73 23.35 -9.55
N THR A 371 18.23 24.18 -10.48
CA THR A 371 18.62 23.75 -11.84
C THR A 371 20.14 23.68 -11.92
N ILE A 372 20.69 22.51 -11.64
CA ILE A 372 22.14 22.26 -11.61
C ILE A 372 22.57 21.55 -12.90
N PHE A 373 21.75 20.62 -13.37
CA PHE A 373 22.04 19.91 -14.61
C PHE A 373 21.68 20.77 -15.82
N PRO A 374 22.59 20.94 -16.80
CA PRO A 374 22.31 21.70 -18.00
C PRO A 374 21.30 20.97 -18.90
N LYS A 375 20.68 21.71 -19.82
CA LYS A 375 19.75 21.13 -20.82
C LYS A 375 20.48 20.26 -21.85
N THR A 376 21.75 20.57 -22.13
CA THR A 376 22.60 19.89 -23.11
C THR A 376 23.95 19.58 -22.48
N PHE A 377 24.47 18.38 -22.71
CA PHE A 377 25.74 17.93 -22.17
C PHE A 377 26.80 17.92 -23.26
N GLN A 378 27.99 18.41 -22.92
CA GLN A 378 29.15 18.28 -23.79
C GLN A 378 29.76 16.89 -23.63
N LYS A 379 30.37 16.37 -24.70
CA LYS A 379 31.13 15.13 -24.62
C LYS A 379 32.24 15.29 -23.57
N PRO A 380 32.50 14.26 -22.74
CA PRO A 380 33.62 14.31 -21.81
C PRO A 380 34.91 14.53 -22.61
N SER A 381 35.85 15.28 -22.03
CA SER A 381 37.16 15.47 -22.61
C SER A 381 38.20 15.44 -21.50
N PHE A 382 39.41 15.02 -21.85
CA PHE A 382 40.57 15.19 -20.98
C PHE A 382 41.21 16.56 -21.23
N GLY A 383 41.66 17.19 -20.14
CA GLY A 383 42.44 18.41 -20.17
C GLY A 383 43.91 18.12 -20.50
N ALA A 384 44.82 18.85 -19.87
CA ALA A 384 46.24 18.59 -20.04
C ALA A 384 46.62 17.24 -19.39
N VAL A 385 47.36 16.41 -20.13
CA VAL A 385 47.96 15.17 -19.62
C VAL A 385 49.41 15.45 -19.25
N TYR A 386 49.71 15.44 -17.96
CA TYR A 386 51.06 15.70 -17.46
C TYR A 386 51.85 14.39 -17.35
N VAL A 387 52.62 14.08 -18.39
CA VAL A 387 53.43 12.84 -18.47
C VAL A 387 54.72 12.95 -17.64
N ASP A 388 55.30 14.15 -17.60
CA ASP A 388 56.59 14.41 -16.93
C ASP A 388 56.46 15.03 -15.53
N LYS A 389 55.23 15.20 -15.04
CA LYS A 389 54.98 15.68 -13.68
C LYS A 389 54.26 14.61 -12.89
N PHE A 390 54.67 14.46 -11.64
CA PHE A 390 54.10 13.49 -10.73
C PHE A 390 53.59 14.17 -9.46
N LEU A 391 52.47 13.65 -8.95
CA LEU A 391 52.01 13.97 -7.61
C LEU A 391 52.88 13.23 -6.60
N SER A 392 53.56 14.01 -5.76
CA SER A 392 54.23 13.51 -4.58
C SER A 392 53.22 13.48 -3.42
N LEU A 393 52.76 12.27 -3.11
CA LEU A 393 51.78 11.97 -2.06
C LEU A 393 52.48 11.44 -0.81
N ASP A 394 51.94 11.77 0.36
CA ASP A 394 52.33 11.14 1.62
C ASP A 394 51.98 9.63 1.62
N ASP A 395 52.61 8.86 2.51
CA ASP A 395 52.47 7.40 2.52
C ASP A 395 51.05 6.94 2.83
N ARG A 396 50.28 7.69 3.63
CA ARG A 396 48.89 7.34 3.95
C ARG A 396 48.00 7.52 2.72
N THR A 397 48.08 8.67 2.04
CA THR A 397 47.32 8.92 0.80
C THR A 397 47.72 7.94 -0.30
N ARG A 398 49.01 7.58 -0.40
CA ARG A 398 49.48 6.56 -1.35
C ARG A 398 48.90 5.18 -1.05
N ASN A 399 48.82 4.80 0.22
CA ASN A 399 48.18 3.54 0.61
C ASN A 399 46.68 3.54 0.33
N THR A 400 45.97 4.64 0.55
CA THR A 400 44.56 4.77 0.16
C THR A 400 44.38 4.54 -1.34
N LEU A 401 45.23 5.12 -2.20
CA LEU A 401 45.21 4.90 -3.65
C LEU A 401 45.54 3.45 -4.05
N LYS A 402 46.27 2.69 -3.22
CA LYS A 402 46.55 1.27 -3.50
C LYS A 402 45.30 0.41 -3.35
N TYR A 403 44.48 0.67 -2.34
CA TYR A 403 43.34 -0.18 -1.98
C TYR A 403 41.97 0.38 -2.36
N ASN A 404 41.88 1.65 -2.74
CA ASN A 404 40.62 2.31 -3.06
C ASN A 404 40.58 2.78 -4.53
N SER A 405 39.61 2.28 -5.29
CA SER A 405 39.33 2.66 -6.68
C SER A 405 38.49 3.93 -6.81
N ASP A 406 37.80 4.36 -5.76
CA ASP A 406 36.78 5.43 -5.82
C ASP A 406 37.39 6.85 -5.87
N GLY A 407 38.71 6.93 -6.01
CA GLY A 407 39.47 8.17 -6.11
C GLY A 407 39.88 8.78 -4.78
N ILE A 408 40.60 9.91 -4.85
CA ILE A 408 41.25 10.55 -3.71
C ILE A 408 40.87 12.04 -3.61
N THR A 409 41.08 12.61 -2.43
CA THR A 409 41.03 14.06 -2.22
C THR A 409 42.39 14.53 -1.72
N LEU A 410 42.90 15.57 -2.37
CA LEU A 410 44.15 16.24 -2.05
C LEU A 410 43.88 17.61 -1.46
N TYR A 411 44.63 17.96 -0.43
CA TYR A 411 44.57 19.24 0.27
C TYR A 411 45.91 19.96 0.10
N ASP A 412 45.88 21.17 -0.44
CA ASP A 412 47.07 21.96 -0.74
C ASP A 412 46.94 23.38 -0.17
N SER A 413 47.81 23.73 0.77
CA SER A 413 47.94 25.10 1.30
C SER A 413 48.97 25.95 0.56
N ASP A 414 49.91 25.30 -0.12
CA ASP A 414 51.14 25.93 -0.63
C ASP A 414 51.08 26.17 -2.13
N LYS A 415 49.93 25.89 -2.75
CA LYS A 415 49.67 26.04 -4.19
C LYS A 415 50.58 25.18 -5.06
N LYS A 416 51.12 24.09 -4.52
CA LYS A 416 51.91 23.08 -5.24
C LYS A 416 51.16 22.54 -6.46
N TYR A 417 49.85 22.40 -6.35
CA TYR A 417 48.95 21.84 -7.36
C TYR A 417 48.07 22.92 -8.01
N ALA A 418 48.42 24.20 -7.90
CA ALA A 418 47.65 25.30 -8.45
C ALA A 418 47.49 25.22 -9.98
N PHE A 419 48.45 24.61 -10.68
CA PHE A 419 48.43 24.45 -12.14
C PHE A 419 47.38 23.45 -12.65
N LEU A 420 46.93 22.52 -11.80
CA LEU A 420 45.93 21.51 -12.17
C LEU A 420 44.54 22.14 -12.30
N LYS A 421 43.83 21.76 -13.37
CA LYS A 421 42.45 22.14 -13.65
C LYS A 421 41.53 20.91 -13.64
N PRO A 422 40.21 21.07 -13.41
CA PRO A 422 39.26 19.99 -13.66
C PRO A 422 39.45 19.45 -15.09
N THR A 423 39.33 18.14 -15.25
CA THR A 423 39.63 17.31 -16.44
C THR A 423 41.09 17.03 -16.74
N ASP A 424 42.06 17.71 -16.12
CA ASP A 424 43.49 17.39 -16.29
C ASP A 424 43.81 15.98 -15.76
N VAL A 425 44.86 15.37 -16.31
CA VAL A 425 45.36 14.05 -15.91
C VAL A 425 46.82 14.15 -15.47
N ILE A 426 47.16 13.54 -14.34
CA ILE A 426 48.53 13.55 -13.79
C ILE A 426 48.91 12.18 -13.22
N GLY A 427 50.17 11.79 -13.37
CA GLY A 427 50.71 10.56 -12.79
C GLY A 427 50.99 10.68 -11.28
N VAL A 428 51.02 9.55 -10.58
CA VAL A 428 51.43 9.47 -9.17
C VAL A 428 52.86 8.93 -9.06
N GLU A 429 53.70 9.58 -8.26
CA GLU A 429 55.09 9.15 -8.07
C GLU A 429 55.17 7.84 -7.25
N LYS A 430 55.94 6.85 -7.75
CA LYS A 430 56.33 5.61 -7.03
C LYS A 430 55.19 4.77 -6.43
N THR A 431 54.27 4.27 -7.25
CA THR A 431 53.47 3.07 -6.88
C THR A 431 54.24 1.81 -7.27
N GLY A 432 55.33 1.51 -6.58
CA GLY A 432 56.17 0.35 -6.87
C GLY A 432 55.44 -0.98 -6.62
N ASP A 433 55.20 -1.74 -7.69
CA ASP A 433 55.74 -3.07 -7.92
C ASP A 433 56.05 -3.21 -9.42
N LYS A 434 57.06 -4.02 -9.78
CA LYS A 434 57.74 -4.02 -11.10
C LYS A 434 56.86 -4.36 -12.32
N ASP A 435 55.56 -4.62 -12.16
CA ASP A 435 54.63 -5.03 -13.22
C ASP A 435 53.26 -4.32 -13.19
N VAL A 436 53.06 -3.26 -12.40
CA VAL A 436 51.75 -2.57 -12.34
C VAL A 436 51.77 -1.31 -13.21
N GLU A 437 50.82 -1.23 -14.15
CA GLU A 437 50.54 -0.06 -15.00
C GLU A 437 50.62 1.27 -14.23
N LYS A 438 51.10 2.33 -14.89
CA LYS A 438 51.18 3.67 -14.31
C LYS A 438 49.79 4.10 -13.83
N LYS A 439 49.64 4.38 -12.53
CA LYS A 439 48.38 4.95 -12.01
C LYS A 439 48.27 6.42 -12.39
N LEU A 440 47.21 6.74 -13.14
CA LEU A 440 46.87 8.09 -13.55
C LEU A 440 45.69 8.61 -12.73
N LEU A 441 45.69 9.91 -12.46
CA LEU A 441 44.64 10.61 -11.74
C LEU A 441 44.01 11.67 -12.63
N LYS A 442 42.70 11.54 -12.89
CA LYS A 442 41.88 12.58 -13.52
C LYS A 442 41.35 13.51 -12.45
N ILE A 443 41.66 14.80 -12.55
CA ILE A 443 41.11 15.81 -11.65
C ILE A 443 39.63 16.02 -11.99
N THR A 444 38.76 15.74 -11.04
CA THR A 444 37.32 15.88 -11.24
C THR A 444 36.80 17.22 -10.75
N ASN A 445 37.27 17.66 -9.60
CA ASN A 445 36.83 18.93 -9.03
C ASN A 445 38.00 19.64 -8.35
N LYS A 446 37.98 20.97 -8.37
CA LYS A 446 38.91 21.81 -7.62
C LYS A 446 38.16 23.00 -7.07
N ARG A 447 38.31 23.23 -5.76
CA ARG A 447 37.69 24.36 -5.06
C ARG A 447 38.59 24.84 -3.93
N VAL A 448 38.40 26.09 -3.53
CA VAL A 448 39.01 26.61 -2.29
C VAL A 448 38.02 26.40 -1.16
N ALA A 449 38.47 25.81 -0.06
CA ALA A 449 37.72 25.69 1.19
C ALA A 449 38.38 26.51 2.29
N THR A 450 37.57 27.03 3.22
CA THR A 450 38.10 27.67 4.42
C THR A 450 38.48 26.60 5.46
N GLY A 451 39.44 26.91 6.33
CA GLY A 451 39.80 26.02 7.42
C GLY A 451 38.63 25.77 8.37
N MET A 452 37.74 26.74 8.56
CA MET A 452 36.48 26.59 9.28
C MET A 452 35.59 25.51 8.65
N GLU A 453 35.31 25.60 7.35
CA GLU A 453 34.50 24.59 6.63
C GLU A 453 35.09 23.18 6.75
N LEU A 454 36.41 23.05 6.66
CA LEU A 454 37.09 21.75 6.77
C LEU A 454 37.07 21.21 8.20
N LEU A 455 37.22 22.07 9.21
CA LEU A 455 37.13 21.68 10.62
C LEU A 455 35.73 21.23 11.01
N ASP A 456 34.69 21.86 10.48
CA ASP A 456 33.30 21.42 10.68
C ASP A 456 33.08 20.02 10.09
N LEU A 457 33.59 19.75 8.89
CA LEU A 457 33.54 18.41 8.28
C LEU A 457 34.29 17.35 9.12
N CYS A 458 35.39 17.74 9.76
CA CYS A 458 36.16 16.85 10.62
C CYS A 458 35.42 16.46 11.92
N GLN A 459 34.38 17.19 12.33
CA GLN A 459 33.55 16.80 13.47
C GLN A 459 32.72 15.55 13.15
N GLU A 460 32.28 15.41 11.90
CA GLU A 460 31.54 14.23 11.42
C GLU A 460 32.47 13.07 11.04
N ASP A 461 33.73 13.36 10.66
CA ASP A 461 34.74 12.38 10.25
C ASP A 461 36.11 12.67 10.92
N PRO A 462 36.33 12.23 12.18
CA PRO A 462 37.56 12.54 12.91
C PRO A 462 38.87 12.12 12.19
N PRO A 463 38.93 10.96 11.48
CA PRO A 463 40.08 10.61 10.64
C PRO A 463 40.46 11.65 9.57
N LEU A 464 39.51 12.45 9.10
CA LEU A 464 39.70 13.44 8.03
C LEU A 464 40.67 14.55 8.45
N LYS A 465 40.61 15.00 9.71
CA LYS A 465 41.49 16.07 10.21
C LYS A 465 42.95 15.68 10.07
N GLN A 466 43.28 14.49 10.55
CA GLN A 466 44.65 13.97 10.49
C GLN A 466 45.11 13.79 9.04
N GLN A 467 44.22 13.41 8.12
CA GLN A 467 44.53 13.33 6.70
C GLN A 467 44.86 14.70 6.11
N ILE A 468 44.03 15.72 6.38
CA ILE A 468 44.27 17.08 5.90
C ILE A 468 45.61 17.59 6.45
N GLU A 469 45.82 17.50 7.75
CA GLU A 469 47.04 17.98 8.44
C GLU A 469 48.30 17.26 7.95
N SER A 470 48.21 15.96 7.67
CA SER A 470 49.30 15.18 7.07
C SER A 470 49.65 15.63 5.66
N GLN A 471 48.67 16.03 4.85
CA GLN A 471 48.90 16.47 3.47
C GLN A 471 49.44 17.90 3.40
N ILE A 472 48.97 18.79 4.27
CA ILE A 472 49.47 20.18 4.35
C ILE A 472 50.75 20.31 5.22
N GLY A 473 51.12 19.26 5.96
CA GLY A 473 52.33 19.21 6.78
C GLY A 473 52.30 20.03 8.08
N ARG A 474 51.12 20.47 8.52
CA ARG A 474 50.91 21.29 9.74
C ARG A 474 49.47 21.20 10.24
N GLU A 475 49.22 21.75 11.43
CA GLU A 475 47.85 21.86 11.97
C GLU A 475 46.97 22.79 11.12
N LEU A 476 45.70 22.39 10.96
CA LEU A 476 44.67 23.12 10.23
C LEU A 476 44.08 24.22 11.12
N LYS A 477 44.05 25.46 10.61
CA LYS A 477 43.55 26.65 11.33
C LYS A 477 42.31 27.23 10.68
N LEU A 478 41.41 27.82 11.47
CA LEU A 478 40.14 28.39 11.00
C LEU A 478 40.28 29.35 9.81
N GLY A 479 41.33 30.19 9.80
CA GLY A 479 41.58 31.18 8.75
C GLY A 479 42.31 30.66 7.51
N ASP A 480 42.64 29.37 7.46
CA ASP A 480 43.33 28.79 6.32
C ASP A 480 42.46 28.83 5.06
N LYS A 481 43.12 28.97 3.90
CA LYS A 481 42.51 28.74 2.58
C LYS A 481 43.20 27.56 1.95
N ILE A 482 42.48 26.47 1.78
CA ILE A 482 43.02 25.19 1.30
C ILE A 482 42.41 24.89 -0.07
N ASP A 483 43.27 24.62 -1.05
CA ASP A 483 42.83 24.05 -2.32
C ASP A 483 42.46 22.59 -2.09
N VAL A 484 41.17 22.26 -2.27
CA VAL A 484 40.62 20.92 -2.22
C VAL A 484 40.51 20.41 -3.65
N ILE A 485 41.28 19.37 -3.97
CA ILE A 485 41.38 18.78 -5.30
C ILE A 485 40.88 17.34 -5.23
N GLU A 486 39.78 17.07 -5.90
CA GLU A 486 39.21 15.73 -6.00
C GLU A 486 39.67 15.08 -7.30
N ALA A 487 40.07 13.82 -7.23
CA ALA A 487 40.55 13.08 -8.39
C ALA A 487 40.04 11.63 -8.40
N LEU A 488 39.88 11.08 -9.60
CA LEU A 488 39.56 9.66 -9.83
C LEU A 488 40.76 8.95 -10.44
N VAL A 489 40.94 7.68 -10.09
CA VAL A 489 41.93 6.81 -10.73
C VAL A 489 41.43 6.45 -12.13
N ILE A 490 42.29 6.63 -13.12
CA ILE A 490 42.03 6.25 -14.51
C ILE A 490 43.19 5.42 -15.07
N TYR A 491 42.91 4.71 -16.16
CA TYR A 491 43.86 3.89 -16.91
C TYR A 491 44.12 4.48 -18.30
N ASP A 492 45.24 4.11 -18.90
CA ASP A 492 45.67 4.61 -20.22
C ASP A 492 44.58 4.40 -21.30
N TRP A 493 43.95 3.22 -21.32
CA TRP A 493 42.89 2.89 -22.29
C TRP A 493 41.66 3.82 -22.20
N GLN A 494 41.38 4.40 -21.01
CA GLN A 494 40.26 5.34 -20.85
C GLN A 494 40.56 6.69 -21.49
N ILE A 495 41.83 7.08 -21.50
CA ILE A 495 42.31 8.29 -22.18
C ILE A 495 42.20 8.09 -23.69
N GLU A 496 42.69 6.95 -24.19
CA GLU A 496 42.63 6.59 -25.62
C GLU A 496 41.19 6.57 -26.15
N GLN A 497 40.24 6.06 -25.35
CA GLN A 497 38.83 5.95 -25.74
C GLN A 497 37.99 7.18 -25.34
N ASN A 498 38.58 8.17 -24.68
CA ASN A 498 37.90 9.34 -24.13
C ASN A 498 36.66 8.99 -23.27
N ARG A 499 36.80 7.98 -22.39
CA ARG A 499 35.70 7.46 -21.57
C ARG A 499 35.78 7.93 -20.10
N PRO A 500 34.64 8.25 -19.46
CA PRO A 500 34.57 8.46 -18.00
C PRO A 500 34.89 7.15 -17.26
N VAL A 501 35.08 7.22 -15.94
CA VAL A 501 35.35 6.04 -15.13
C VAL A 501 34.14 5.12 -15.21
N VAL A 502 34.30 3.82 -15.54
CA VAL A 502 33.18 2.87 -15.70
C VAL A 502 32.62 2.48 -14.34
#